data_AF-A0A2I3NHI6-F1
#
_entry.id   AF-A0A2I3NHI6-F1
#
_cell.length_a   1.000
_cell.length_b   1.000
_cell.length_c   1.000
_cell.angle_alpha   90.00
_cell.angle_beta   90.00
_cell.angle_gamma   90.00
#
_symmetry.space_group_name_H-M   'P 1'
#
loop_
_entity.id
_entity.type
_entity.pdbx_description
1 polymer ?
#
loop_
_entity_poly.entity_id
_entity_poly.type
_entity_poly.pdbx_seq_one_letter_code
_entity_poly.pdbx_strand_id
1 'polypeptide(L)'
;MAEWKTAAPVVAESPGIKLFGKWSSDDAQIYDISLQDYTAVLVNAIINSGPREDCTCIGRASTVRRQAVDVSPLRRVNQAIWPRCTGALEAAFRNIKTIAECLADELINAAKGSSNSYAIKKKDELECVAKSNR
;
A
#
# COMPACT_ATOMS: atom_id res chain seq x y z
N MET A 1 -8.31 14.08 -54.05
CA MET A 1 -7.34 14.02 -52.94
C MET A 1 -7.89 14.85 -51.80
N ALA A 2 -8.34 14.24 -50.72
CA ALA A 2 -8.69 14.93 -49.48
C ALA A 2 -8.08 14.09 -48.36
N GLU A 3 -6.92 14.53 -47.87
CA GLU A 3 -6.21 13.91 -46.76
C GLU A 3 -7.02 14.14 -45.47
N TRP A 4 -7.65 13.08 -44.98
CA TRP A 4 -8.21 13.02 -43.64
C TRP A 4 -7.07 12.66 -42.69
N LYS A 5 -6.41 13.67 -42.11
CA LYS A 5 -5.47 13.43 -41.01
C LYS A 5 -6.28 12.98 -39.79
N THR A 6 -6.27 11.68 -39.50
CA THR A 6 -6.72 11.14 -38.21
C THR A 6 -5.83 11.74 -37.13
N ALA A 7 -6.37 12.70 -36.38
CA ALA A 7 -5.71 13.19 -35.18
C ALA A 7 -5.56 12.01 -34.22
N ALA A 8 -4.32 11.67 -33.85
CA ALA A 8 -4.04 10.71 -32.80
C ALA A 8 -4.79 11.13 -31.52
N PRO A 9 -5.28 10.17 -30.69
CA PRO A 9 -5.91 10.53 -29.44
C PRO A 9 -4.88 11.27 -28.59
N VAL A 10 -5.17 12.54 -28.29
CA VAL A 10 -4.43 13.33 -27.32
C VAL A 10 -4.59 12.59 -26.01
N VAL A 11 -3.55 11.87 -25.58
CA VAL A 11 -3.47 11.30 -24.25
C VAL A 11 -3.55 12.49 -23.32
N ALA A 12 -4.70 12.67 -22.68
CA ALA A 12 -4.83 13.64 -21.61
C ALA A 12 -3.90 13.19 -20.50
N GLU A 13 -2.72 13.82 -20.41
CA GLU A 13 -1.88 13.76 -19.22
C GLU A 13 -2.76 14.21 -18.07
N SER A 14 -3.20 13.26 -17.25
CA SER A 14 -3.87 13.55 -16.00
C SER A 14 -3.00 14.55 -15.23
N PRO A 15 -3.53 15.71 -14.80
CA PRO A 15 -2.73 16.74 -14.16
C PRO A 15 -1.99 16.13 -12.98
N GLY A 16 -0.64 16.15 -13.04
CA GLY A 16 0.25 15.48 -12.10
C GLY A 16 -0.14 15.77 -10.66
N ILE A 17 -0.28 14.71 -9.86
CA ILE A 17 -0.70 14.80 -8.46
C ILE A 17 0.41 15.51 -7.68
N LYS A 18 0.18 16.77 -7.33
CA LYS A 18 1.12 17.58 -6.55
C LYS A 18 1.08 17.19 -5.08
N LEU A 19 2.23 16.81 -4.51
CA LEU A 19 2.45 16.69 -3.08
C LEU A 19 2.06 18.00 -2.37
N PHE A 20 1.18 17.90 -1.39
CA PHE A 20 0.65 19.03 -0.59
C PHE A 20 0.07 20.19 -1.42
N GLY A 21 -0.38 19.92 -2.65
CA GLY A 21 -0.94 20.94 -3.55
C GLY A 21 0.07 21.96 -4.06
N LYS A 22 1.36 21.78 -3.76
CA LYS A 22 2.42 22.74 -4.11
C LYS A 22 3.57 22.12 -4.89
N TRP A 23 3.93 20.86 -4.62
CA TRP A 23 5.19 20.26 -5.08
C TRP A 23 4.91 19.16 -6.10
N SER A 24 5.66 19.10 -7.21
CA SER A 24 5.57 18.01 -8.19
C SER A 24 6.16 16.72 -7.58
N SER A 25 5.50 15.57 -7.80
CA SER A 25 5.98 14.26 -7.33
C SER A 25 6.94 13.60 -8.32
N ASP A 26 6.92 14.06 -9.58
CA ASP A 26 7.59 13.38 -10.70
C ASP A 26 9.11 13.63 -10.70
N ASP A 27 9.57 14.65 -9.95
CA ASP A 27 10.98 15.09 -9.90
C ASP A 27 11.63 14.90 -8.51
N ALA A 28 11.10 14.01 -7.68
CA ALA A 28 11.77 13.65 -6.42
C ALA A 28 13.02 12.80 -6.70
N GLN A 29 14.04 13.41 -7.30
CA GLN A 29 15.37 12.84 -7.44
C GLN A 29 16.11 12.95 -6.12
N ILE A 30 16.40 11.80 -5.53
CA ILE A 30 17.24 11.70 -4.34
C ILE A 30 18.69 11.75 -4.83
N TYR A 31 19.31 12.92 -4.71
CA TYR A 31 20.69 13.16 -5.17
C TYR A 31 21.74 12.34 -4.41
N ASP A 32 21.39 11.83 -3.23
CA ASP A 32 22.26 10.98 -2.42
C ASP A 32 21.97 9.50 -2.74
N ILE A 33 22.90 8.87 -3.46
CA ILE A 33 22.87 7.45 -3.85
C ILE A 33 22.61 6.54 -2.65
N SER A 34 23.09 6.92 -1.46
CA SER A 34 22.93 6.13 -0.26
C SER A 34 21.50 6.15 0.30
N LEU A 35 20.73 7.22 0.07
CA LEU A 35 19.36 7.40 0.57
C LEU A 35 18.29 6.86 -0.40
N GLN A 36 18.67 6.62 -1.66
CA GLN A 36 17.78 6.11 -2.69
C GLN A 36 17.22 4.73 -2.34
N ASP A 37 18.04 3.85 -1.75
CA ASP A 37 17.61 2.52 -1.32
C ASP A 37 16.65 2.59 -0.12
N TYR A 38 16.88 3.47 0.86
CA TYR A 38 16.03 3.58 2.05
C TYR A 38 14.64 4.16 1.76
N THR A 39 14.55 5.10 0.83
CA THR A 39 13.26 5.70 0.44
C THR A 39 12.47 4.74 -0.45
N ALA A 40 13.16 4.00 -1.33
CA ALA A 40 12.55 2.92 -2.10
C ALA A 40 12.00 1.80 -1.19
N VAL A 41 12.71 1.44 -0.11
CA VAL A 41 12.25 0.43 0.86
C VAL A 41 10.91 0.84 1.49
N LEU A 42 10.72 2.10 1.88
CA LEU A 42 9.46 2.55 2.46
C LEU A 42 8.30 2.47 1.46
N VAL A 43 8.53 2.92 0.23
CA VAL A 43 7.52 2.90 -0.84
C VAL A 43 7.17 1.46 -1.23
N ASN A 44 8.17 0.61 -1.42
CA ASN A 44 7.98 -0.81 -1.74
C ASN A 44 7.25 -1.55 -0.60
N ALA A 45 7.57 -1.24 0.66
CA ALA A 45 6.86 -1.78 1.80
C ALA A 45 5.36 -1.40 1.76
N ILE A 46 5.00 -0.15 1.44
CA ILE A 46 3.60 0.29 1.31
C ILE A 46 2.89 -0.46 0.18
N ILE A 47 3.52 -0.55 -0.99
CA ILE A 47 2.94 -1.21 -2.17
C ILE A 47 2.65 -2.69 -1.87
N ASN A 48 3.56 -3.36 -1.18
CA ASN A 48 3.44 -4.78 -0.88
C ASN A 48 2.46 -5.08 0.26
N SER A 49 2.34 -4.21 1.26
CA SER A 49 1.48 -4.41 2.43
C SER A 49 0.03 -3.95 2.25
N GLY A 50 -0.28 -3.16 1.23
CA GLY A 50 -1.66 -2.75 0.93
C GLY A 50 -2.52 -3.91 0.40
N PRO A 51 -3.64 -4.29 1.07
CA PRO A 51 -4.56 -5.29 0.55
C PRO A 51 -5.33 -4.76 -0.66
N ARG A 52 -5.57 -5.60 -1.66
CA ARG A 52 -6.32 -5.25 -2.87
C ARG A 52 -7.81 -5.53 -2.75
N GLU A 53 -8.15 -6.60 -2.06
CA GLU A 53 -9.52 -7.04 -1.84
C GLU A 53 -9.77 -7.15 -0.32
N ASP A 54 -10.96 -6.74 0.10
CA ASP A 54 -11.41 -6.84 1.49
C ASP A 54 -12.86 -7.31 1.51
N CYS A 55 -13.35 -7.73 2.66
CA CYS A 55 -14.73 -8.19 2.83
C CYS A 55 -15.55 -7.13 3.56
N THR A 56 -16.74 -6.83 3.03
CA THR A 56 -17.69 -5.93 3.68
C THR A 56 -18.99 -6.65 3.98
N CYS A 57 -19.64 -6.22 5.06
CA CYS A 57 -20.94 -6.74 5.45
C CYS A 57 -22.02 -6.14 4.53
N ILE A 58 -22.63 -6.99 3.70
CA ILE A 58 -23.74 -6.62 2.83
C ILE A 58 -24.99 -7.37 3.29
N GLY A 59 -26.08 -6.64 3.48
CA GLY A 59 -27.32 -7.22 3.98
C GLY A 59 -28.30 -6.18 4.50
N ARG A 60 -29.50 -6.61 4.83
CA ARG A 60 -30.51 -5.78 5.49
C ARG A 60 -30.96 -6.48 6.77
N ALA A 61 -31.03 -5.73 7.86
CA ALA A 61 -31.47 -6.19 9.17
C ALA A 61 -30.81 -7.52 9.60
N SER A 62 -31.59 -8.59 9.71
CA SER A 62 -31.19 -9.87 10.29
C SER A 62 -30.38 -10.78 9.37
N THR A 63 -30.22 -10.44 8.08
CA THR A 63 -29.42 -11.22 7.14
C THR A 63 -28.26 -10.39 6.64
N VAL A 64 -27.09 -10.59 7.26
CA VAL A 64 -25.81 -9.97 6.86
C VAL A 64 -24.87 -11.06 6.39
N ARG A 65 -24.36 -10.93 5.17
CA ARG A 65 -23.30 -11.78 4.64
C ARG A 65 -22.06 -10.95 4.34
N ARG A 66 -20.89 -11.58 4.37
CA ARG A 66 -19.67 -10.93 3.89
C ARG A 66 -19.59 -11.09 2.38
N GLN A 67 -19.34 -9.99 1.69
CA GLN A 67 -19.11 -9.97 0.25
C GLN A 67 -17.71 -9.39 0.01
N ALA A 68 -16.95 -10.01 -0.87
CA ALA A 68 -15.69 -9.47 -1.35
C ALA A 68 -15.91 -8.19 -2.18
N VAL A 69 -15.16 -7.13 -1.87
CA VAL A 69 -15.19 -5.82 -2.55
C VAL A 69 -13.77 -5.30 -2.72
N ASP A 70 -13.52 -4.57 -3.79
CA ASP A 70 -12.23 -3.93 -4.05
C ASP A 70 -11.93 -2.77 -3.08
N VAL A 71 -10.64 -2.59 -2.75
CA VAL A 71 -10.19 -1.54 -1.83
C VAL A 71 -9.69 -0.31 -2.59
N SER A 72 -10.15 0.88 -2.18
CA SER A 72 -9.69 2.14 -2.78
C SER A 72 -8.19 2.39 -2.54
N PRO A 73 -7.45 3.02 -3.47
CA PRO A 73 -6.01 3.23 -3.34
C PRO A 73 -5.61 3.95 -2.04
N LEU A 74 -6.39 4.95 -1.61
CA LEU A 74 -6.17 5.66 -0.36
C LEU A 74 -6.37 4.74 0.87
N ARG A 75 -7.39 3.88 0.84
CA ARG A 75 -7.64 2.91 1.91
C ARG A 75 -6.52 1.88 2.00
N ARG A 76 -5.91 1.46 0.87
CA ARG A 76 -4.74 0.58 0.88
C ARG A 76 -3.54 1.22 1.58
N VAL A 77 -3.27 2.51 1.34
CA VAL A 77 -2.15 3.21 1.99
C VAL A 77 -2.38 3.31 3.49
N ASN A 78 -3.59 3.69 3.91
CA ASN A 78 -3.95 3.78 5.32
C ASN A 78 -3.86 2.40 6.02
N GLN A 79 -4.36 1.36 5.36
CA GLN A 79 -4.28 -0.03 5.83
C GLN A 79 -2.87 -0.62 5.75
N ALA A 80 -1.96 -0.07 4.95
CA ALA A 80 -0.55 -0.49 4.95
C ALA A 80 0.24 0.14 6.10
N ILE A 81 -0.08 1.37 6.49
CA ILE A 81 0.64 2.10 7.56
C ILE A 81 0.28 1.54 8.94
N TRP A 82 -1.01 1.31 9.19
CA TRP A 82 -1.48 0.90 10.51
C TRP A 82 -0.85 -0.43 11.02
N PRO A 83 -0.90 -1.55 10.27
CA PRO A 83 -0.36 -2.83 10.73
C PRO A 83 1.16 -2.82 10.88
N ARG A 84 1.89 -1.96 10.15
CA ARG A 84 3.33 -1.82 10.34
C ARG A 84 3.66 -1.19 11.69
N CYS A 85 2.98 -0.10 12.04
CA CYS A 85 3.15 0.53 13.35
C CYS A 85 2.72 -0.42 14.48
N THR A 86 1.58 -1.10 14.33
CA THR A 86 1.11 -2.08 15.33
C THR A 86 2.09 -3.26 15.48
N GLY A 87 2.54 -3.85 14.37
CA GLY A 87 3.50 -4.95 14.38
C GLY A 87 4.85 -4.55 15.00
N ALA A 88 5.35 -3.35 14.71
CA ALA A 88 6.56 -2.82 15.32
C ALA A 88 6.40 -2.60 16.84
N LEU A 89 5.24 -2.10 17.28
CA LEU A 89 4.93 -1.92 18.70
C LEU A 89 4.83 -3.26 19.43
N GLU A 90 4.12 -4.24 18.86
CA GLU A 90 3.99 -5.58 19.43
C GLU A 90 5.34 -6.31 19.50
N ALA A 91 6.18 -6.18 18.47
CA ALA A 91 7.51 -6.80 18.43
C ALA A 91 8.52 -6.15 19.40
N ALA A 92 8.36 -4.87 19.72
CA ALA A 92 9.18 -4.16 20.69
C ALA A 92 8.71 -4.38 22.14
N PHE A 93 7.44 -4.75 22.35
CA PHE A 93 6.90 -4.92 23.70
C PHE A 93 7.58 -6.09 24.43
N ARG A 94 8.17 -5.81 25.60
CA ARG A 94 8.95 -6.76 26.41
C ARG A 94 10.16 -7.37 25.67
N ASN A 95 10.66 -6.69 24.65
CA ASN A 95 11.86 -7.08 23.91
C ASN A 95 13.05 -6.19 24.32
N ILE A 96 14.26 -6.71 24.11
CA ILE A 96 15.52 -5.97 24.30
C ILE A 96 15.72 -4.97 23.15
N LYS A 97 15.25 -5.32 21.94
CA LYS A 97 15.30 -4.46 20.76
C LYS A 97 14.49 -3.18 20.96
N THR A 98 15.03 -2.07 20.48
CA THR A 98 14.33 -0.78 20.51
C THR A 98 13.21 -0.74 19.47
N ILE A 99 12.23 0.16 19.66
CA ILE A 99 11.14 0.37 18.68
C ILE A 99 11.69 0.71 17.29
N ALA A 100 12.79 1.46 17.21
CA ALA A 100 13.41 1.83 15.95
C ALA A 100 13.94 0.60 15.18
N GLU A 101 14.58 -0.34 15.87
CA GLU A 101 15.10 -1.58 15.26
C GLU A 101 13.96 -2.50 14.80
N CYS A 102 12.94 -2.68 15.65
CA CYS A 102 11.76 -3.48 15.30
C CYS A 102 11.01 -2.90 14.09
N LEU A 103 10.91 -1.57 14.00
CA LEU A 103 10.28 -0.90 12.86
C LEU A 103 11.12 -1.02 11.59
N ALA A 104 12.45 -0.91 11.71
CA ALA A 104 13.36 -1.12 10.57
C ALA A 104 13.28 -2.55 10.04
N ASP A 105 13.31 -3.55 10.92
CA ASP A 105 13.14 -4.96 10.57
C ASP A 105 11.80 -5.19 9.85
N GLU A 106 10.72 -4.57 10.34
CA GLU A 106 9.40 -4.67 9.68
C GLU A 106 9.36 -4.03 8.29
N LEU A 107 9.95 -2.84 8.12
CA LEU A 107 10.01 -2.19 6.81
C LEU A 107 10.80 -3.00 5.78
N ILE A 108 11.95 -3.57 6.17
CA ILE A 108 12.78 -4.37 5.29
C ILE A 108 12.07 -5.68 4.90
N ASN A 109 11.42 -6.34 5.87
CA ASN A 109 10.69 -7.58 5.61
C ASN A 109 9.45 -7.35 4.73
N ALA A 110 8.71 -6.27 4.98
CA ALA A 110 7.56 -5.88 4.16
C ALA A 110 7.96 -5.49 2.73
N ALA A 111 9.07 -4.76 2.56
CA ALA A 111 9.60 -4.40 1.24
C ALA A 111 10.01 -5.63 0.42
N LYS A 112 10.51 -6.69 1.07
CA LYS A 112 10.82 -7.98 0.43
C LYS A 112 9.58 -8.86 0.19
N GLY A 113 8.41 -8.49 0.69
CA GLY A 113 7.21 -9.33 0.65
C GLY A 113 7.33 -10.59 1.51
N SER A 114 8.14 -10.55 2.56
CA SER A 114 8.35 -11.70 3.44
C SER A 114 7.15 -11.92 4.36
N SER A 115 6.72 -13.18 4.46
CA SER A 115 5.71 -13.63 5.42
C SER A 115 6.15 -13.50 6.87
N ASN A 116 7.40 -13.12 7.16
CA ASN A 116 7.83 -12.79 8.53
C ASN A 116 7.23 -11.48 9.02
N SER A 117 6.90 -10.55 8.11
CA SER A 117 6.33 -9.25 8.47
C SER A 117 4.88 -9.37 8.93
N TYR A 118 4.53 -8.67 10.01
CA TYR A 118 3.17 -8.61 10.52
C TYR A 118 2.20 -8.04 9.47
N ALA A 119 2.64 -7.00 8.74
CA ALA A 119 1.82 -6.33 7.75
C ALA A 119 1.44 -7.23 6.57
N ILE A 120 2.37 -8.05 6.07
CA ILE A 120 2.08 -9.00 4.98
C ILE A 120 1.17 -10.13 5.47
N LYS A 121 1.42 -10.68 6.66
CA LYS A 121 0.50 -11.69 7.25
C LYS A 121 -0.92 -11.16 7.33
N LYS A 122 -1.09 -9.93 7.84
CA LYS A 122 -2.41 -9.32 7.98
C LYS A 122 -3.07 -9.05 6.63
N LYS A 123 -2.30 -8.64 5.63
CA LYS A 123 -2.78 -8.50 4.26
C LYS A 123 -3.25 -9.84 3.70
N ASP A 124 -2.42 -10.88 3.78
CA ASP A 124 -2.71 -12.19 3.21
C ASP A 124 -3.93 -12.83 3.88
N GLU A 125 -4.09 -12.65 5.20
CA GLU A 125 -5.30 -13.05 5.94
C GLU A 125 -6.56 -12.37 5.37
N LEU A 126 -6.53 -11.05 5.13
CA LEU A 126 -7.67 -10.31 4.59
C LEU A 126 -8.00 -10.73 3.17
N GLU A 127 -6.99 -10.87 2.30
CA GLU A 127 -7.18 -11.28 0.91
C GLU A 127 -7.67 -12.74 0.82
N CYS A 128 -7.23 -13.61 1.74
CA CYS A 128 -7.75 -14.99 1.85
C CYS A 128 -9.23 -15.02 2.24
N VAL A 129 -9.62 -14.18 3.22
CA VAL A 129 -11.03 -14.05 3.64
C VAL A 129 -11.88 -13.46 2.51
N ALA A 130 -11.37 -12.46 1.78
CA ALA A 130 -12.06 -11.91 0.62
C ALA A 130 -12.28 -12.98 -0.46
N LYS A 131 -11.24 -13.76 -0.80
CA LYS A 131 -11.33 -14.85 -1.77
C LYS A 131 -12.35 -15.93 -1.40
N SER A 132 -12.47 -16.24 -0.10
CA SER A 132 -13.45 -17.22 0.40
C SER A 132 -14.91 -16.75 0.26
N ASN A 133 -15.14 -15.42 0.30
CA ASN A 133 -16.47 -14.80 0.21
C ASN A 133 -16.77 -14.22 -1.17
N ARG A 134 -16.05 -14.67 -2.20
CA ARG A 134 -16.29 -14.31 -3.61
C ARG A 134 -17.43 -15.14 -4.19
#